data_AF-A0ABD3C739-F1
#
_entry.id   AF-A0ABD3C739-F1
#
_cell.length_a   1.000
_cell.length_b   1.000
_cell.length_c   1.000
_cell.angle_alpha   90.00
_cell.angle_beta   90.00
_cell.angle_gamma   90.00
#
_symmetry.space_group_name_H-M   'P 1'
#
loop_
_entity.id
_entity.type
_entity.pdbx_description
1 polymer ?
#
loop_
_entity_poly.entity_id
_entity_poly.type
_entity_poly.pdbx_seq_one_letter_code
_entity_poly.pdbx_strand_id
1 'polypeptide(L)'
;MDSWGYKMISALQVVAEMAAIGFGLQKDSFAYLMKKGAHLLSPTGSDLKRHAQIGTVFAGYHYDISFLTIHGRSRFPGLNIWLRNGQKMEVKVPVGCLLIQTGKQSG
;
A
#
# COMPACT_ATOMS: atom_id res chain seq x y z
N MET A 1 -9.41 3.06 16.66
CA MET A 1 -8.51 2.50 15.63
C MET A 1 -9.33 1.97 14.45
N ASP A 2 -10.47 1.36 14.73
CA ASP A 2 -11.41 0.78 13.76
C ASP A 2 -11.90 1.77 12.71
N SER A 3 -12.22 3.01 13.11
CA SER A 3 -12.72 4.04 12.19
C SER A 3 -11.75 4.41 11.07
N TRP A 4 -10.44 4.20 11.26
CA TRP A 4 -9.43 4.42 10.24
C TRP A 4 -9.29 3.19 9.34
N GLY A 5 -9.29 1.99 9.94
CA GLY A 5 -9.30 0.72 9.21
C GLY A 5 -10.48 0.61 8.25
N TYR A 6 -11.70 0.93 8.70
CA TYR A 6 -12.90 0.93 7.85
C TYR A 6 -12.77 1.91 6.68
N LYS A 7 -12.29 3.13 6.91
CA LYS A 7 -12.08 4.11 5.83
C LYS A 7 -11.08 3.61 4.79
N MET A 8 -9.98 2.98 5.22
CA MET A 8 -8.99 2.41 4.30
C MET A 8 -9.56 1.27 3.47
N ILE A 9 -10.32 0.35 4.09
CA ILE A 9 -10.98 -0.75 3.38
C ILE A 9 -12.00 -0.20 2.37
N SER A 10 -12.83 0.78 2.76
CA SER A 10 -13.80 1.40 1.85
C SER A 10 -13.12 2.11 0.67
N ALA A 11 -12.01 2.82 0.91
CA ALA A 11 -11.23 3.43 -0.17
C ALA A 11 -10.69 2.37 -1.15
N LEU A 12 -10.14 1.27 -0.63
CA LEU A 12 -9.65 0.17 -1.45
C LEU A 12 -10.76 -0.52 -2.25
N GLN A 13 -11.97 -0.66 -1.69
CA GLN A 13 -13.12 -1.21 -2.41
C GLN A 13 -13.48 -0.36 -3.63
N VAL A 14 -13.55 0.98 -3.47
CA VAL A 14 -13.82 1.89 -4.59
C VAL A 14 -12.72 1.80 -5.65
N VAL A 15 -11.45 1.76 -5.24
CA VAL A 15 -10.33 1.62 -6.18
C VAL A 15 -10.36 0.27 -6.90
N ALA A 16 -10.74 -0.81 -6.23
CA ALA A 16 -10.92 -2.13 -6.84
C ALA A 16 -12.05 -2.11 -7.88
N GLU A 17 -13.16 -1.42 -7.61
CA GLU A 17 -14.25 -1.24 -8.60
C GLU A 17 -13.77 -0.42 -9.81
N MET A 18 -13.04 0.67 -9.58
CA MET A 18 -12.47 1.50 -10.65
C MET A 18 -11.49 0.69 -11.50
N ALA A 19 -10.65 -0.15 -10.88
CA ALA A 19 -9.75 -1.04 -11.58
C ALA A 19 -10.53 -2.05 -12.44
N ALA A 20 -11.55 -2.70 -11.89
CA ALA A 20 -12.37 -3.66 -12.64
C ALA A 20 -13.00 -3.03 -13.90
N ILE A 21 -13.57 -1.83 -13.77
CA ILE A 21 -14.10 -1.06 -14.91
C ILE A 21 -12.98 -0.76 -15.92
N GLY A 22 -11.81 -0.31 -15.45
CA GLY A 22 -10.65 -0.01 -16.31
C GLY A 22 -10.14 -1.23 -17.09
N PHE A 23 -10.31 -2.44 -16.56
CA PHE A 23 -9.99 -3.70 -17.23
C PHE A 23 -11.14 -4.25 -18.10
N GLY A 24 -12.27 -3.54 -18.22
CA GLY A 24 -13.43 -4.00 -19.00
C GLY A 24 -14.22 -5.13 -18.33
N LEU A 25 -14.06 -5.32 -17.02
CA LEU A 25 -14.78 -6.32 -16.24
C LEU A 25 -16.08 -5.74 -15.65
N GLN A 26 -16.92 -6.61 -15.08
CA GLN A 26 -18.04 -6.14 -14.26
C GLN A 26 -17.49 -5.37 -13.05
N LYS A 27 -18.15 -4.26 -12.70
CA LYS A 27 -17.71 -3.30 -11.67
C LYS A 27 -17.26 -3.96 -10.37
N ASP A 28 -17.95 -5.00 -9.92
CA ASP A 28 -17.72 -5.64 -8.64
C ASP A 28 -16.75 -6.82 -8.69
N SER A 29 -16.17 -7.16 -9.85
CA SER A 29 -15.35 -8.36 -10.05
C SER A 29 -14.22 -8.51 -9.02
N PHE A 30 -13.50 -7.42 -8.70
CA PHE A 30 -12.45 -7.45 -7.68
C PHE A 30 -12.98 -7.17 -6.27
N ALA A 31 -13.89 -6.20 -6.12
CA ALA A 31 -14.44 -5.81 -4.82
C ALA A 31 -15.24 -6.95 -4.16
N TYR A 32 -15.85 -7.83 -4.96
CA TYR A 32 -16.54 -9.02 -4.48
C TYR A 32 -15.59 -9.97 -3.74
N LEU A 33 -14.38 -10.20 -4.29
CA LEU A 33 -13.35 -11.06 -3.69
C LEU A 33 -12.77 -10.48 -2.38
N MET A 34 -12.90 -9.18 -2.17
CA MET A 34 -12.49 -8.54 -0.92
C MET A 34 -13.48 -8.80 0.23
N LYS A 35 -14.71 -9.27 -0.04
CA LYS A 35 -15.69 -9.54 1.02
C LYS A 35 -15.22 -10.70 1.90
N LYS A 36 -15.08 -10.44 3.20
CA LYS A 36 -14.52 -11.39 4.18
C LYS A 36 -13.10 -11.86 3.83
N GLY A 37 -12.39 -11.12 2.97
CA GLY A 37 -10.99 -11.37 2.68
C GLY A 37 -10.10 -11.09 3.89
N ALA A 38 -8.92 -11.68 3.91
CA ALA A 38 -7.92 -11.40 4.94
C ALA A 38 -7.31 -10.01 4.72
N HIS A 39 -7.77 -9.02 5.50
CA HIS A 39 -7.21 -7.68 5.51
C HIS A 39 -6.22 -7.55 6.66
N LEU A 40 -4.93 -7.39 6.32
CA LEU A 40 -3.86 -7.31 7.30
C LEU A 40 -3.36 -5.87 7.44
N LEU A 41 -3.17 -5.44 8.68
CA LEU A 41 -2.49 -4.20 9.01
C LEU A 41 -1.08 -4.52 9.49
N SER A 42 -0.08 -4.18 8.69
CA SER A 42 1.32 -4.54 8.94
C SER A 42 2.20 -3.29 9.04
N PRO A 43 2.22 -2.59 10.19
CA PRO A 43 3.08 -1.43 10.37
C PRO A 43 4.54 -1.84 10.58
N THR A 44 5.46 -1.27 9.80
CA THR A 44 6.89 -1.36 10.10
C THR A 44 7.25 -0.37 11.20
N GLY A 45 7.53 -0.87 12.40
CA GLY A 45 8.06 -0.10 13.51
C GLY A 45 9.55 -0.38 13.70
N SER A 46 10.36 0.65 13.94
CA SER A 46 11.78 0.50 14.23
C SER A 46 12.23 1.46 15.31
N ASP A 47 13.02 0.98 16.27
CA ASP A 47 13.59 1.81 17.33
C ASP A 47 14.86 2.48 16.83
N LEU A 48 14.73 3.76 16.44
CA LEU A 48 15.85 4.56 15.95
C LEU A 48 16.91 4.82 17.04
N LYS A 49 16.60 4.71 18.34
CA LYS A 49 17.64 4.83 19.38
C LYS A 49 18.61 3.65 19.35
N ARG A 50 18.16 2.50 18.85
CA ARG A 50 18.95 1.26 18.77
C ARG A 50 19.52 0.99 17.37
N HIS A 51 18.83 1.45 16.32
CA HIS A 51 19.10 1.03 14.94
C HIS A 51 19.35 2.18 13.96
N ALA A 52 19.73 3.39 14.41
CA ALA A 52 19.97 4.55 13.54
C ALA A 52 21.38 4.62 12.91
N GLN A 53 22.11 3.51 12.80
CA GLN A 53 23.41 3.53 12.12
C GLN A 53 23.21 3.79 10.62
N ILE A 54 24.01 4.70 10.06
CA ILE A 54 23.98 5.01 8.63
C ILE A 54 24.22 3.72 7.84
N GLY A 55 23.39 3.48 6.82
CA GLY A 55 23.40 2.25 6.04
C GLY A 55 22.49 1.14 6.56
N THR A 56 21.86 1.30 7.73
CA THR A 56 20.86 0.35 8.22
C THR A 56 19.66 0.30 7.28
N VAL A 57 19.30 -0.92 6.85
CA VAL A 57 18.13 -1.18 6.00
C VAL A 57 16.99 -1.69 6.88
N PHE A 58 15.96 -0.86 7.10
CA PHE A 58 14.77 -1.24 7.87
C PHE A 58 13.78 -2.11 7.08
N ALA A 59 13.70 -1.87 5.77
CA ALA A 59 12.92 -2.66 4.84
C ALA A 59 13.69 -2.74 3.51
N GLY A 60 14.03 -3.95 3.10
CA GLY A 60 14.70 -4.19 1.82
C GLY A 60 13.75 -3.99 0.63
N TYR A 61 14.28 -4.09 -0.59
CA TYR A 61 13.44 -4.12 -1.79
C TYR A 61 12.53 -5.36 -1.77
N HIS A 62 11.22 -5.15 -1.84
CA HIS A 62 10.21 -6.20 -1.92
C HIS A 62 8.93 -5.65 -2.54
N TYR A 63 7.99 -6.55 -2.84
CA TYR A 63 6.63 -6.23 -3.21
C TYR A 63 5.67 -6.86 -2.20
N ASP A 64 4.53 -6.24 -2.02
CA ASP A 64 3.46 -6.85 -1.24
C ASP A 64 2.81 -7.98 -2.04
N ILE A 65 2.38 -9.02 -1.33
CA ILE A 65 1.72 -10.18 -1.94
C ILE A 65 0.23 -9.94 -2.18
N SER A 66 -0.39 -9.06 -1.40
CA SER A 66 -1.83 -8.77 -1.44
C SER A 66 -2.24 -8.05 -2.73
N PHE A 67 -3.52 -8.11 -3.10
CA PHE A 67 -4.04 -7.42 -4.29
C PHE A 67 -3.75 -5.90 -4.29
N LEU A 68 -4.11 -5.21 -3.21
CA LEU A 68 -3.86 -3.77 -3.01
C LEU A 68 -3.30 -3.53 -1.61
N THR A 69 -2.34 -2.62 -1.52
CA THR A 69 -1.84 -2.07 -0.26
C THR A 69 -2.10 -0.56 -0.22
N ILE A 70 -2.52 -0.06 0.94
CA ILE A 70 -2.76 1.37 1.17
C ILE A 70 -1.85 1.88 2.29
N HIS A 71 -1.17 2.98 2.03
CA HIS A 71 -0.24 3.62 2.97
C HIS A 71 -0.71 5.02 3.33
N GLY A 72 -0.69 5.32 4.63
CA GLY A 72 -0.74 6.68 5.12
C GLY A 72 0.61 7.40 4.95
N ARG A 73 0.61 8.70 5.26
CA ARG A 73 1.84 9.50 5.27
C ARG A 73 2.79 9.03 6.38
N SER A 74 4.06 8.80 6.03
CA SER A 74 5.13 8.53 7.00
C SER A 74 5.56 9.77 7.77
N ARG A 75 5.91 9.61 9.05
CA ARG A 75 6.45 10.69 9.90
C ARG A 75 7.87 11.10 9.50
N PHE A 76 8.66 10.13 9.03
CA PHE A 76 10.04 10.32 8.56
C PHE A 76 10.15 9.87 7.09
N PRO A 77 11.05 10.48 6.31
CA PRO A 77 11.32 10.05 4.93
C PRO A 77 11.98 8.65 4.92
N GLY A 78 12.04 8.03 3.74
CA GLY A 78 12.70 6.73 3.55
C GLY A 78 11.89 5.72 2.74
N LEU A 79 10.60 5.98 2.49
CA LEU A 79 9.81 5.18 1.55
C LEU A 79 10.31 5.45 0.13
N ASN A 80 10.71 4.38 -0.55
CA ASN A 80 11.09 4.41 -1.96
C ASN A 80 10.25 3.39 -2.71
N ILE A 81 9.87 3.71 -3.95
CA ILE A 81 9.26 2.79 -4.89
C ILE A 81 10.15 2.62 -6.11
N TRP A 82 9.94 1.54 -6.85
CA TRP A 82 10.65 1.26 -8.08
C TRP A 82 9.67 1.32 -9.24
N LEU A 83 10.00 2.16 -10.22
CA LEU A 83 9.26 2.24 -11.47
C LEU A 83 9.55 1.00 -12.32
N ARG A 84 8.71 0.74 -13.33
CA ARG A 84 8.86 -0.41 -14.24
C ARG A 84 10.20 -0.44 -14.97
N ASN A 85 10.84 0.72 -15.15
CA ASN A 85 12.18 0.85 -15.73
C ASN A 85 13.32 0.58 -14.73
N GLY A 86 13.01 0.15 -13.50
CA GLY A 86 13.98 -0.11 -12.44
C GLY A 86 14.43 1.14 -11.68
N GLN A 87 13.97 2.33 -12.05
CA GLN A 87 14.34 3.56 -11.37
C GLN A 87 13.74 3.61 -9.96
N LYS A 88 14.61 3.79 -8.95
CA LYS A 88 14.22 4.07 -7.57
C LYS A 88 13.76 5.51 -7.44
N MET A 89 12.62 5.73 -6.79
CA MET A 89 12.03 7.04 -6.56
C MET A 89 11.59 7.18 -5.10
N GLU A 90 11.97 8.29 -4.46
CA GLU A 90 11.49 8.63 -3.12
C GLU A 90 10.01 9.02 -3.18
N VAL A 91 9.21 8.48 -2.26
CA VAL A 91 7.78 8.82 -2.16
C VAL A 91 7.53 9.82 -1.05
N LYS A 92 6.85 10.91 -1.39
CA LYS A 92 6.32 11.89 -0.43
C LYS A 92 4.81 11.95 -0.58
N VAL A 93 4.09 11.37 0.37
CA VAL A 93 2.62 11.39 0.40
C VAL A 93 2.15 12.77 0.88
N PRO A 94 1.41 13.55 0.07
CA PRO A 94 0.92 14.87 0.47
C PRO A 94 -0.05 14.80 1.67
N VAL A 95 -0.25 15.95 2.34
CA VAL A 95 -1.26 16.07 3.40
C VAL A 95 -2.64 15.75 2.83
N GLY A 96 -3.39 14.89 3.52
CA GLY A 96 -4.74 14.50 3.10
C GLY A 96 -4.78 13.42 2.02
N CYS A 97 -3.63 12.94 1.55
CA CYS A 97 -3.55 11.88 0.55
C CYS A 97 -3.14 10.52 1.16
N LEU A 98 -3.47 9.46 0.44
CA LEU A 98 -3.01 8.10 0.68
C LEU A 98 -2.28 7.60 -0.56
N LEU A 99 -1.31 6.71 -0.37
CA LEU A 99 -0.65 6.01 -1.46
C LEU A 99 -1.26 4.62 -1.58
N ILE A 100 -1.65 4.23 -2.80
CA ILE A 100 -2.13 2.87 -3.08
C ILE A 100 -1.15 2.21 -4.05
N GLN A 101 -0.75 0.99 -3.71
CA GLN A 101 0.14 0.15 -4.49
C GLN A 101 -0.57 -1.15 -4.86
N THR A 102 -0.38 -1.62 -6.09
CA THR A 102 -0.77 -2.96 -6.52
C THR A 102 0.28 -3.97 -6.06
N GLY A 103 -0.13 -5.04 -5.40
CA GLY A 103 0.78 -6.14 -5.05
C GLY A 103 0.75 -7.28 -6.06
N LYS A 104 1.46 -8.37 -5.78
CA LYS A 104 1.71 -9.45 -6.75
C LYS A 104 0.45 -10.16 -7.24
N GLN A 105 -0.61 -10.21 -6.43
CA GLN A 105 -1.88 -10.85 -6.83
C GLN A 105 -2.62 -10.13 -7.96
N SER A 106 -2.20 -8.93 -8.38
CA SER A 106 -2.86 -8.18 -9.44
C SER A 106 -2.40 -8.55 -10.86
N GLY A 107 -1.49 -9.50 -11.03
CA GLY A 107 -0.90 -9.90 -12.32
C GLY A 107 -1.00 -11.40 -12.58
#